data_AF-A0A2G9C6L4-F1
#
_entry.id   AF-A0A2G9C6L4-F1
#
_cell.length_a   1.000
_cell.length_b   1.000
_cell.length_c   1.000
_cell.angle_alpha   90.00
_cell.angle_beta   90.00
_cell.angle_gamma   90.00
#
_symmetry.space_group_name_H-M   'P 1'
#
loop_
_entity.id
_entity.type
_entity.pdbx_description
1 polymer ?
#
loop_
_entity_poly.entity_id
_entity_poly.type
_entity_poly.pdbx_seq_one_letter_code
_entity_poly.pdbx_strand_id
1 'polypeptide(L)'
;MNLRHAFTPADNRRLSHLCGPLDEHLRQIEAALSVRITHRAEHFNIEGERVAAQRTLALMESLYARADRAIPGETLRLAIVEAANDVSAPARSGGAAPDDEDNVVLRTRRADLAGRTPNQHHYLRRILSHDISFGIGPAGTGKTFLAVACAVDALERSTVQRIILTRPAVEAGERLGFLPGDLTQKVDPYLRPLYDALYDLMGFDRVTKAFEKGQLEIAPLAFMRGRTLNHAFVILDEAQNTTPEQMKMFLTRIGFGSKCVVTGDTSQIDLPRGMHSGLVDAEQVLDGVDGIAVTRFNRTDVVRHPLVARIVQAYEDRDEEQAREEARAQQAREAEFAMEREERRLRAIQLREASARFDDEPAPAPAKPAAKKPAAKKPAAKQSVARKAVAKAPAVKKPAIKKPAAKPARKGVAR
;
A
#
# COMPACT_ATOMS: atom_id res chain seq x y z
N MET A 1 -22.27 -1.54 -34.20
CA MET A 1 -23.61 -1.87 -33.65
C MET A 1 -24.39 -0.57 -33.54
N ASN A 2 -25.71 -0.62 -33.72
CA ASN A 2 -26.57 0.55 -33.60
C ASN A 2 -27.60 0.30 -32.48
N LEU A 3 -27.56 1.09 -31.41
CA LEU A 3 -28.44 0.98 -30.26
C LEU A 3 -29.38 2.18 -30.22
N ARG A 4 -30.69 1.91 -30.24
CA ARG A 4 -31.74 2.92 -30.09
C ARG A 4 -32.29 2.84 -28.68
N HIS A 5 -32.36 3.98 -28.01
CA HIS A 5 -32.92 4.11 -26.67
C HIS A 5 -33.80 5.34 -26.58
N ALA A 6 -34.91 5.23 -25.84
CA ALA A 6 -35.81 6.34 -25.57
C ALA A 6 -35.93 6.53 -24.06
N PHE A 7 -35.60 7.72 -23.57
CA PHE A 7 -35.70 8.03 -22.14
C PHE A 7 -37.16 8.26 -21.76
N THR A 8 -37.72 7.38 -20.93
CA THR A 8 -39.11 7.45 -20.46
C THR A 8 -39.16 7.47 -18.92
N PRO A 9 -39.96 8.35 -18.28
CA PRO A 9 -40.78 9.42 -18.89
C PRO A 9 -39.91 10.52 -19.51
N ALA A 10 -40.38 11.11 -20.61
CA ALA A 10 -39.69 12.19 -21.30
C ALA A 10 -39.78 13.49 -20.48
N ASP A 11 -38.67 13.93 -19.90
CA ASP A 11 -38.55 15.21 -19.21
C ASP A 11 -37.53 16.10 -19.94
N ASN A 12 -38.04 17.13 -20.61
CA ASN A 12 -37.23 18.06 -21.40
C ASN A 12 -36.15 18.76 -20.57
N ARG A 13 -36.36 18.97 -19.27
CA ARG A 13 -35.37 19.58 -18.38
C ARG A 13 -34.21 18.63 -18.13
N ARG A 14 -34.51 17.36 -17.81
CA ARG A 14 -33.51 16.30 -17.62
C ARG A 14 -32.73 16.05 -18.91
N LEU A 15 -33.42 15.98 -20.05
CA LEU A 15 -32.80 15.83 -21.36
C LEU A 15 -31.85 17.00 -21.68
N SER A 16 -32.26 18.24 -21.39
CA SER A 16 -31.39 19.41 -21.59
C SER A 16 -30.14 19.38 -20.70
N HIS A 17 -30.26 18.96 -19.44
CA HIS A 17 -29.10 18.80 -18.56
C HIS A 17 -28.18 17.64 -18.99
N LEU A 18 -28.75 16.55 -19.51
CA LEU A 18 -27.99 15.42 -20.05
C LEU A 18 -27.17 15.84 -21.27
N CYS A 19 -27.79 16.53 -22.24
CA CYS A 19 -27.10 16.98 -23.46
C CYS A 19 -26.08 18.11 -23.18
N GLY A 20 -26.38 18.96 -22.21
CA GLY A 20 -25.60 20.16 -21.92
C GLY A 20 -25.77 21.26 -22.99
N PRO A 21 -25.14 22.43 -22.80
CA PRO A 21 -25.20 23.52 -23.77
C PRO A 21 -24.64 23.08 -25.13
N LEU A 22 -25.43 23.26 -26.21
CA LEU A 22 -25.02 22.88 -27.58
C LEU A 22 -24.50 21.43 -27.69
N ASP A 23 -25.14 20.49 -26.98
CA ASP A 23 -24.76 19.07 -26.96
C ASP A 23 -23.30 18.82 -26.55
N GLU A 24 -22.71 19.71 -25.73
CA GLU A 24 -21.33 19.59 -25.29
C GLU A 24 -21.08 18.27 -24.54
N HIS A 25 -22.03 17.83 -23.70
CA HIS A 25 -21.86 16.61 -22.93
C HIS A 25 -21.83 15.37 -23.82
N LEU A 26 -22.70 15.31 -24.84
CA LEU A 26 -22.72 14.21 -25.80
C LEU A 26 -21.38 14.15 -26.55
N ARG A 27 -20.86 15.28 -27.01
CA ARG A 27 -19.56 15.35 -27.70
C ARG A 27 -18.40 14.88 -26.82
N GLN A 28 -18.42 15.18 -25.51
CA GLN A 28 -17.42 14.67 -24.57
C GLN A 28 -17.52 13.15 -24.39
N ILE A 29 -18.73 12.60 -24.31
CA ILE A 29 -18.97 11.15 -24.20
C ILE A 29 -18.54 10.43 -25.50
N GLU A 30 -18.89 10.96 -26.67
CA GLU A 30 -18.48 10.45 -27.99
C GLU A 30 -16.97 10.36 -28.12
N ALA A 31 -16.26 11.43 -27.76
CA ALA A 31 -14.80 11.50 -27.85
C ALA A 31 -14.10 10.49 -26.92
N ALA A 32 -14.64 10.29 -25.71
CA ALA A 32 -14.02 9.42 -24.72
C ALA A 32 -14.30 7.93 -24.94
N LEU A 33 -15.51 7.57 -25.37
CA LEU A 33 -15.91 6.17 -25.57
C LEU A 33 -15.80 5.72 -27.04
N SER A 34 -15.34 6.60 -27.94
CA SER A 34 -15.20 6.32 -29.38
C SER A 34 -16.50 5.82 -30.02
N VAL A 35 -17.60 6.51 -29.72
CA VAL A 35 -18.94 6.25 -30.26
C VAL A 35 -19.48 7.49 -30.97
N ARG A 36 -20.53 7.32 -31.78
CA ARG A 36 -21.32 8.41 -32.35
C ARG A 36 -22.72 8.38 -31.76
N ILE A 37 -23.18 9.51 -31.24
CA ILE A 37 -24.48 9.70 -30.61
C ILE A 37 -25.26 10.72 -31.44
N THR A 38 -26.44 10.32 -31.88
CA THR A 38 -27.40 11.20 -32.54
C THR A 38 -28.70 11.18 -31.76
N HIS A 39 -29.37 12.32 -31.62
CA HIS A 39 -30.60 12.40 -30.85
C HIS A 39 -31.67 13.23 -31.56
N ARG A 40 -32.93 12.91 -31.28
CA ARG A 40 -34.11 13.70 -31.61
C ARG A 40 -35.08 13.61 -30.44
N ALA A 41 -35.23 14.72 -29.72
CA ALA A 41 -36.03 14.78 -28.49
C ALA A 41 -35.59 13.72 -27.47
N GLU A 42 -36.47 12.80 -27.08
CA GLU A 42 -36.22 11.72 -26.14
C GLU A 42 -35.54 10.48 -26.75
N HIS A 43 -35.41 10.44 -28.08
CA HIS A 43 -34.87 9.31 -28.81
C HIS A 43 -33.38 9.50 -29.13
N PHE A 44 -32.55 8.58 -28.64
CA PHE A 44 -31.10 8.55 -28.84
C PHE A 44 -30.69 7.32 -29.63
N ASN A 45 -29.72 7.51 -30.51
CA ASN A 45 -29.18 6.51 -31.40
C ASN A 45 -27.65 6.51 -31.27
N ILE A 46 -27.11 5.40 -30.75
CA ILE A 46 -25.70 5.22 -30.40
C ILE A 46 -25.07 4.23 -31.37
N GLU A 47 -24.10 4.69 -32.13
CA GLU A 47 -23.36 3.92 -33.13
C GLU A 47 -21.91 3.72 -32.69
N GLY A 48 -21.48 2.47 -32.56
CA GLY A 48 -20.12 2.15 -32.13
C GLY A 48 -19.85 0.65 -32.03
N GLU A 49 -18.69 0.29 -31.47
CA GLU A 49 -18.39 -1.09 -31.10
C GLU A 49 -19.39 -1.58 -30.03
N ARG A 50 -19.69 -2.88 -29.98
CA ARG A 50 -20.76 -3.43 -29.12
C ARG A 50 -20.56 -3.09 -27.64
N VAL A 51 -19.35 -3.25 -27.13
CA VAL A 51 -19.02 -2.97 -25.72
C VAL A 51 -19.07 -1.47 -25.45
N ALA A 52 -18.48 -0.66 -26.31
CA ALA A 52 -18.50 0.79 -26.20
C ALA A 52 -19.93 1.36 -26.21
N ALA A 53 -20.76 0.94 -27.16
CA ALA A 53 -22.15 1.40 -27.28
C ALA A 53 -23.00 1.01 -26.06
N GLN A 54 -22.79 -0.18 -25.49
CA GLN A 54 -23.47 -0.60 -24.25
C GLN A 54 -23.04 0.24 -23.04
N ARG A 55 -21.74 0.54 -22.91
CA ARG A 55 -21.21 1.41 -21.85
C ARG A 55 -21.75 2.83 -21.97
N THR A 56 -21.77 3.37 -23.19
CA THR A 56 -22.36 4.68 -23.47
C THR A 56 -23.82 4.72 -23.05
N LEU A 57 -24.60 3.68 -23.38
CA LEU A 57 -26.00 3.62 -22.99
C LEU A 57 -26.17 3.63 -21.46
N ALA A 58 -25.44 2.76 -20.76
CA ALA A 58 -25.50 2.69 -19.29
C ALA A 58 -25.06 4.00 -18.62
N LEU A 59 -24.02 4.65 -19.16
CA LEU A 59 -23.59 5.98 -18.72
C LEU A 59 -24.70 7.02 -18.92
N MET A 60 -25.33 7.05 -20.10
CA MET A 60 -26.38 8.02 -20.39
C MET A 60 -27.63 7.78 -19.51
N GLU A 61 -27.99 6.53 -19.22
CA GLU A 61 -29.05 6.19 -18.27
C GLU A 61 -28.73 6.69 -16.85
N SER A 62 -27.51 6.46 -16.38
CA SER A 62 -27.04 6.94 -15.07
C SER A 62 -27.04 8.48 -14.98
N LEU A 63 -26.59 9.16 -16.04
CA LEU A 63 -26.63 10.62 -16.12
C LEU A 63 -28.06 11.16 -16.18
N TYR A 64 -28.95 10.52 -16.96
CA TYR A 64 -30.35 10.91 -17.05
C TYR A 64 -31.09 10.78 -15.72
N ALA A 65 -30.83 9.71 -14.96
CA ALA A 65 -31.40 9.50 -13.64
C ALA A 65 -31.04 10.63 -12.65
N ARG A 66 -29.84 11.21 -12.79
CA ARG A 66 -29.30 12.28 -11.93
C ARG A 66 -29.56 13.68 -12.47
N ALA A 67 -30.22 13.81 -13.62
CA ALA A 67 -30.37 15.06 -14.35
C ALA A 67 -31.49 15.99 -13.82
N ASP A 68 -32.01 15.78 -12.60
CA ASP A 68 -32.95 16.73 -11.95
C ASP A 68 -32.33 18.12 -11.74
N ARG A 69 -31.00 18.15 -11.60
CA ARG A 69 -30.18 19.36 -11.50
C ARG A 69 -29.15 19.36 -12.63
N ALA A 70 -28.62 20.54 -12.94
CA ALA A 70 -27.57 20.66 -13.94
C ALA A 70 -26.36 19.81 -13.54
N ILE A 71 -25.85 19.02 -14.49
CA ILE A 71 -24.70 18.14 -14.28
C ILE A 71 -23.43 18.99 -14.32
N PRO A 72 -22.66 19.12 -13.23
CA PRO A 72 -21.41 19.86 -13.25
C PRO A 72 -20.39 19.19 -14.18
N GLY A 73 -19.58 19.98 -14.88
CA GLY A 73 -18.60 19.46 -15.84
C GLY A 73 -17.53 18.54 -15.23
N GLU A 74 -17.26 18.63 -13.92
CA GLU A 74 -16.38 17.71 -13.21
C GLU A 74 -17.05 16.34 -12.98
N THR A 75 -18.32 16.34 -12.60
CA THR A 75 -19.13 15.12 -12.43
C THR A 75 -19.28 14.37 -13.74
N LEU A 76 -19.51 15.07 -14.85
CA LEU A 76 -19.57 14.46 -16.19
C LEU A 76 -18.24 13.81 -16.56
N ARG A 77 -17.12 14.53 -16.40
CA ARG A 77 -15.79 13.99 -16.72
C ARG A 77 -15.47 12.76 -15.89
N LEU A 78 -15.84 12.74 -14.61
CA LEU A 78 -15.65 11.59 -13.74
C LEU A 78 -16.47 10.38 -14.22
N ALA A 79 -17.76 10.58 -14.50
CA ALA A 79 -18.64 9.51 -14.98
C ALA A 79 -18.17 8.92 -16.32
N ILE A 80 -17.62 9.75 -17.20
CA ILE A 80 -17.00 9.30 -18.46
C ILE A 80 -15.78 8.41 -18.20
N VAL A 81 -14.89 8.80 -17.26
CA VAL A 81 -13.70 8.02 -16.90
C VAL A 81 -14.09 6.69 -16.26
N GLU A 82 -15.12 6.68 -15.40
CA GLU A 82 -15.68 5.47 -14.80
C GLU A 82 -16.20 4.51 -15.88
N ALA A 83 -17.02 5.02 -16.81
CA ALA A 83 -17.58 4.22 -17.90
C ALA A 83 -16.52 3.70 -18.88
N ALA A 84 -15.44 4.45 -19.11
CA ALA A 84 -14.33 4.02 -19.96
C ALA A 84 -13.53 2.87 -19.32
N ASN A 85 -13.37 2.90 -17.99
CA ASN A 85 -12.61 1.91 -17.22
C ASN A 85 -13.43 0.71 -16.75
N ASP A 86 -14.75 0.71 -16.94
CA ASP A 86 -15.61 -0.40 -16.53
C ASP A 86 -15.43 -1.63 -17.45
N VAL A 87 -14.54 -2.55 -17.06
CA VAL A 87 -14.25 -3.80 -17.80
C VAL A 87 -15.35 -4.85 -17.66
N SER A 88 -16.45 -4.59 -16.92
CA SER A 88 -17.50 -5.58 -16.67
C SER A 88 -18.78 -5.31 -17.45
N ALA A 89 -18.97 -6.01 -18.57
CA ALA A 89 -20.30 -6.27 -19.13
C ALA A 89 -20.30 -7.60 -19.91
N PRO A 90 -21.37 -8.43 -19.86
CA PRO A 90 -22.75 -7.94 -19.95
C PRO A 90 -23.83 -8.60 -19.05
N ALA A 91 -24.97 -7.90 -19.03
CA ALA A 91 -26.34 -8.34 -18.74
C ALA A 91 -26.78 -8.48 -17.27
N ARG A 92 -27.43 -7.42 -16.75
CA ARG A 92 -28.60 -7.56 -15.86
C ARG A 92 -29.75 -6.70 -16.37
N SER A 93 -30.52 -7.27 -17.29
CA SER A 93 -31.93 -6.94 -17.45
C SER A 93 -32.70 -7.58 -16.29
N GLY A 94 -33.35 -6.78 -15.45
CA GLY A 94 -34.28 -7.29 -14.45
C GLY A 94 -34.23 -6.55 -13.13
N GLY A 95 -35.10 -5.55 -12.99
CA GLY A 95 -35.75 -5.10 -11.77
C GLY A 95 -35.01 -5.27 -10.44
N ALA A 96 -34.20 -4.27 -10.10
CA ALA A 96 -34.20 -3.65 -8.78
C ALA A 96 -33.49 -2.32 -8.97
N ALA A 97 -34.18 -1.21 -8.72
CA ALA A 97 -33.50 0.07 -8.55
C ALA A 97 -32.41 -0.12 -7.49
N PRO A 98 -31.14 0.28 -7.71
CA PRO A 98 -30.25 0.49 -6.60
C PRO A 98 -30.84 1.70 -5.87
N ASP A 99 -31.45 1.45 -4.72
CA ASP A 99 -32.06 2.49 -3.89
C ASP A 99 -31.10 3.68 -3.70
N ASP A 100 -31.65 4.88 -3.88
CA ASP A 100 -31.04 6.20 -3.67
C ASP A 100 -30.65 6.47 -2.18
N GLU A 101 -30.40 5.44 -1.35
CA GLU A 101 -30.17 5.57 0.10
C GLU A 101 -28.69 5.61 0.54
N ASP A 102 -27.72 5.40 -0.36
CA ASP A 102 -26.49 4.71 0.06
C ASP A 102 -25.18 5.53 0.05
N ASN A 103 -25.28 6.87 0.06
CA ASN A 103 -24.13 7.76 0.25
C ASN A 103 -23.89 8.01 1.75
N VAL A 104 -22.77 7.53 2.28
CA VAL A 104 -22.35 7.83 3.66
C VAL A 104 -22.03 9.33 3.76
N VAL A 105 -22.96 10.11 4.35
CA VAL A 105 -22.77 11.55 4.57
C VAL A 105 -22.03 11.78 5.89
N LEU A 106 -20.80 12.27 5.81
CA LEU A 106 -19.97 12.60 6.96
C LEU A 106 -20.08 14.09 7.33
N ARG A 107 -20.30 14.38 8.61
CA ARG A 107 -20.26 15.73 9.18
C ARG A 107 -18.83 16.11 9.49
N THR A 108 -18.16 16.70 8.51
CA THR A 108 -16.84 17.31 8.67
C THR A 108 -16.83 18.72 8.09
N ARG A 109 -15.76 19.49 8.29
CA ARG A 109 -15.57 20.80 7.63
C ARG A 109 -15.62 20.69 6.11
N ARG A 110 -15.18 19.54 5.55
CA ARG A 110 -15.33 19.21 4.14
C ARG A 110 -16.68 18.51 3.93
N ALA A 111 -17.69 19.29 3.60
CA ALA A 111 -19.06 18.79 3.40
C ALA A 111 -19.20 17.86 2.18
N ASP A 112 -18.25 17.92 1.25
CA ASP A 112 -18.17 17.10 0.03
C ASP A 112 -17.34 15.81 0.21
N LEU A 113 -16.86 15.54 1.43
CA LEU A 113 -16.03 14.37 1.68
C LEU A 113 -16.84 13.08 1.60
N ALA A 114 -16.58 12.31 0.55
CA ALA A 114 -17.13 10.97 0.35
C ALA A 114 -16.04 9.99 -0.11
N GLY A 115 -16.36 8.69 -0.05
CA GLY A 115 -15.56 7.68 -0.74
C GLY A 115 -15.47 8.02 -2.23
N ARG A 116 -14.31 7.82 -2.83
CA ARG A 116 -14.09 8.09 -4.26
C ARG A 116 -14.10 6.82 -5.10
N THR A 117 -13.92 5.66 -4.47
CA THR A 117 -14.05 4.35 -5.11
C THR A 117 -15.15 3.53 -4.44
N PRO A 118 -15.74 2.52 -5.12
CA PRO A 118 -16.71 1.63 -4.50
C PRO A 118 -16.17 0.95 -3.23
N ASN A 119 -14.89 0.58 -3.21
CA ASN A 119 -14.26 -0.04 -2.05
C ASN A 119 -14.09 0.95 -0.88
N GLN A 120 -13.82 2.23 -1.17
CA GLN A 120 -13.81 3.28 -0.14
C GLN A 120 -15.20 3.52 0.46
N HIS A 121 -16.28 3.46 -0.34
CA HIS A 121 -17.65 3.51 0.18
C HIS A 121 -17.95 2.31 1.09
N HIS A 122 -17.55 1.11 0.66
CA HIS A 122 -17.69 -0.11 1.44
C HIS A 122 -16.93 -0.03 2.78
N TYR A 123 -15.71 0.52 2.75
CA TYR A 123 -14.92 0.77 3.94
C TYR A 123 -15.63 1.70 4.94
N LEU A 124 -16.17 2.83 4.46
CA LEU A 124 -16.92 3.77 5.29
C LEU A 124 -18.13 3.11 5.94
N ARG A 125 -18.90 2.30 5.18
CA ARG A 125 -20.05 1.57 5.74
C ARG A 125 -19.64 0.57 6.81
N ARG A 126 -18.52 -0.13 6.61
CA ARG A 126 -17.99 -1.09 7.58
C ARG A 126 -17.57 -0.41 8.88
N ILE A 127 -16.92 0.74 8.81
CA ILE A 127 -16.58 1.54 10.00
C ILE A 127 -17.84 1.90 10.80
N LEU A 128 -18.93 2.28 10.14
CA LEU A 128 -20.16 2.66 10.81
C LEU A 128 -20.92 1.46 11.40
N SER A 129 -20.96 0.35 10.68
CA SER A 129 -21.74 -0.84 11.06
C SER A 129 -21.04 -1.79 12.04
N HIS A 130 -19.71 -1.74 12.15
CA HIS A 130 -18.93 -2.66 12.99
C HIS A 130 -18.24 -1.90 14.14
N ASP A 131 -17.93 -2.62 15.21
CA ASP A 131 -17.21 -2.05 16.36
C ASP A 131 -15.71 -1.98 16.10
N ILE A 132 -15.16 -2.95 15.35
CA ILE A 132 -13.76 -2.96 14.93
C ILE A 132 -13.70 -3.10 13.41
N SER A 133 -12.95 -2.22 12.75
CA SER A 133 -12.76 -2.25 11.30
C SER A 133 -11.29 -2.17 10.92
N PHE A 134 -10.84 -3.09 10.06
CA PHE A 134 -9.50 -3.08 9.48
C PHE A 134 -9.55 -2.48 8.07
N GLY A 135 -8.68 -1.50 7.82
CA GLY A 135 -8.39 -0.95 6.50
C GLY A 135 -6.97 -1.31 6.09
N ILE A 136 -6.81 -2.31 5.24
CA ILE A 136 -5.50 -2.86 4.87
C ILE A 136 -5.24 -2.59 3.40
N GLY A 137 -4.12 -1.97 3.06
CA GLY A 137 -3.69 -1.83 1.66
C GLY A 137 -2.76 -0.65 1.42
N PRO A 138 -2.47 -0.33 0.14
CA PRO A 138 -1.36 0.55 -0.20
C PRO A 138 -1.55 2.00 0.28
N ALA A 139 -0.45 2.74 0.37
CA ALA A 139 -0.48 4.18 0.64
C ALA A 139 -1.25 4.96 -0.45
N GLY A 140 -2.05 5.96 -0.04
CA GLY A 140 -2.84 6.79 -0.96
C GLY A 140 -4.23 6.24 -1.31
N THR A 141 -4.65 5.14 -0.69
CA THR A 141 -6.02 4.58 -0.78
C THR A 141 -7.03 5.31 0.11
N GLY A 142 -6.58 6.28 0.90
CA GLY A 142 -7.43 7.06 1.80
C GLY A 142 -7.82 6.37 3.11
N LYS A 143 -7.35 5.14 3.38
CA LYS A 143 -7.70 4.34 4.58
C LYS A 143 -7.66 5.14 5.90
N THR A 144 -6.53 5.77 6.22
CA THR A 144 -6.36 6.55 7.46
C THR A 144 -7.19 7.83 7.43
N PHE A 145 -7.21 8.53 6.30
CA PHE A 145 -7.93 9.80 6.17
C PHE A 145 -9.45 9.62 6.32
N LEU A 146 -10.03 8.60 5.68
CA LEU A 146 -11.44 8.25 5.78
C LEU A 146 -11.80 7.75 7.19
N ALA A 147 -10.90 7.03 7.86
CA ALA A 147 -11.09 6.64 9.25
C ALA A 147 -11.15 7.86 10.19
N VAL A 148 -10.23 8.83 10.04
CA VAL A 148 -10.24 10.08 10.80
C VAL A 148 -11.52 10.88 10.51
N ALA A 149 -11.97 10.91 9.26
CA ALA A 149 -13.23 11.57 8.91
C ALA A 149 -14.45 10.95 9.60
N CYS A 150 -14.52 9.62 9.69
CA CYS A 150 -15.55 8.92 10.46
C CYS A 150 -15.46 9.24 11.96
N ALA A 151 -14.24 9.33 12.50
CA ALA A 151 -14.04 9.68 13.90
C ALA A 151 -14.54 11.08 14.22
N VAL A 152 -14.24 12.04 13.33
CA VAL A 152 -14.72 13.43 13.44
C VAL A 152 -16.24 13.47 13.36
N ASP A 153 -16.86 12.80 12.38
CA ASP A 153 -18.33 12.72 12.27
C ASP A 153 -18.96 12.15 13.56
N ALA A 154 -18.38 11.07 14.10
CA ALA A 154 -18.84 10.45 15.34
C ALA A 154 -18.75 11.40 16.54
N LEU A 155 -17.69 12.21 16.63
CA LEU A 155 -17.53 13.22 17.68
C LEU A 155 -18.53 14.37 17.52
N GLU A 156 -18.73 14.87 16.29
CA GLU A 156 -19.70 15.94 15.99
C GLU A 156 -21.14 15.49 16.26
N ARG A 157 -21.46 14.22 16.02
CA ARG A 157 -22.76 13.62 16.35
C ARG A 157 -22.90 13.22 17.82
N SER A 158 -21.86 13.41 18.63
CA SER A 158 -21.81 12.98 20.04
C SER A 158 -22.08 11.48 20.23
N THR A 159 -21.83 10.65 19.21
CA THR A 159 -21.90 9.19 19.34
C THR A 159 -20.71 8.64 20.12
N VAL A 160 -19.60 9.39 20.11
CA VAL A 160 -18.43 9.18 20.98
C VAL A 160 -18.12 10.48 21.72
N GLN A 161 -17.45 10.38 22.86
CA GLN A 161 -17.06 11.52 23.68
C GLN A 161 -15.67 12.04 23.32
N ARG A 162 -14.81 11.18 22.75
CA ARG A 162 -13.42 11.49 22.41
C ARG A 162 -12.89 10.65 21.26
N ILE A 163 -11.87 11.17 20.57
CA ILE A 163 -11.10 10.48 19.54
C ILE A 163 -9.69 10.23 20.07
N ILE A 164 -9.19 9.01 19.90
CA ILE A 164 -7.84 8.61 20.27
C ILE A 164 -7.13 8.12 19.02
N LEU A 165 -6.11 8.83 18.57
CA LEU A 165 -5.26 8.43 17.46
C LEU A 165 -3.96 7.89 18.01
N THR A 166 -3.56 6.71 17.56
CA THR A 166 -2.35 6.07 18.02
C THR A 166 -1.57 5.44 16.87
N ARG A 167 -0.25 5.42 17.01
CA ARG A 167 0.69 4.87 16.04
C ARG A 167 1.78 4.10 16.81
N PRO A 168 2.23 2.93 16.35
CA PRO A 168 3.38 2.26 16.94
C PRO A 168 4.63 3.12 16.75
N ALA A 169 5.51 3.12 17.75
CA ALA A 169 6.82 3.73 17.61
C ALA A 169 7.72 2.73 16.87
N VAL A 170 8.23 3.14 15.71
CA VAL A 170 9.05 2.29 14.85
C VAL A 170 10.25 3.09 14.43
N GLU A 171 11.43 2.50 14.61
CA GLU A 171 12.70 3.14 14.24
C GLU A 171 12.89 3.04 12.72
N ALA A 172 12.15 3.84 11.96
CA ALA A 172 12.31 3.94 10.52
C ALA A 172 13.61 4.71 10.19
N GLY A 173 14.72 3.99 10.06
CA GLY A 173 15.98 4.48 9.48
C GLY A 173 16.89 5.28 10.42
N GLU A 174 16.35 6.09 11.32
CA GLU A 174 17.12 6.81 12.35
C GLU A 174 16.73 6.31 13.75
N ARG A 175 17.71 5.96 14.59
CA ARG A 175 17.42 5.56 15.97
C ARG A 175 16.73 6.73 16.66
N LEU A 176 15.57 6.49 17.28
CA LEU A 176 14.80 7.49 18.04
C LEU A 176 15.68 8.24 19.06
N GLY A 177 16.80 7.64 19.48
CA GLY A 177 17.84 8.24 20.32
C GLY A 177 18.57 9.48 19.78
N PHE A 178 18.45 9.88 18.50
CA PHE A 178 19.21 11.01 17.94
C PHE A 178 18.48 12.36 17.85
N LEU A 179 17.15 12.41 18.03
CA LEU A 179 16.43 13.68 18.09
C LEU A 179 16.66 14.34 19.47
N PRO A 180 17.18 15.59 19.56
CA PRO A 180 17.27 16.31 20.83
C PRO A 180 15.87 16.70 21.30
N GLY A 181 15.57 16.56 22.60
CA GLY A 181 14.26 16.91 23.18
C GLY A 181 13.72 15.87 24.16
N ASP A 182 12.56 16.16 24.75
CA ASP A 182 11.79 15.22 25.56
C ASP A 182 11.19 14.08 24.69
N LEU A 183 10.73 12.99 25.32
CA LEU A 183 10.19 11.83 24.59
C LEU A 183 9.04 12.21 23.65
N THR A 184 8.25 13.22 24.03
CA THR A 184 7.13 13.73 23.25
C THR A 184 7.60 14.42 21.97
N GLN A 185 8.59 15.31 22.07
CA GLN A 185 9.22 16.02 20.94
C GLN A 185 9.88 15.08 19.94
N LYS A 186 10.34 13.90 20.38
CA LYS A 186 10.94 12.89 19.50
C LYS A 186 9.91 12.10 18.72
N VAL A 187 8.70 11.93 19.25
CA VAL A 187 7.63 11.14 18.60
C VAL A 187 6.71 12.01 17.75
N ASP A 188 6.67 13.31 18.02
CA ASP A 188 5.83 14.30 17.32
C ASP A 188 5.94 14.26 15.77
N PRO A 189 7.14 14.12 15.15
CA PRO A 189 7.25 14.05 13.70
C PRO A 189 6.47 12.89 13.07
N TYR A 190 6.38 11.74 13.74
CA TYR A 190 5.66 10.55 13.25
C TYR A 190 4.14 10.68 13.37
N LEU A 191 3.69 11.56 14.27
CA LEU A 191 2.27 11.82 14.53
C LEU A 191 1.75 12.99 13.69
N ARG A 192 2.64 13.80 13.09
CA ARG A 192 2.29 14.97 12.29
C ARG A 192 1.27 14.73 11.17
N PRO A 193 1.33 13.63 10.39
CA PRO A 193 0.29 13.34 9.39
C PRO A 193 -1.13 13.23 9.97
N LEU A 194 -1.26 12.78 11.22
CA LEU A 194 -2.54 12.68 11.92
C LEU A 194 -3.06 14.07 12.33
N TYR A 195 -2.16 14.97 12.77
CA TYR A 195 -2.52 16.37 13.03
C TYR A 195 -2.98 17.07 11.76
N ASP A 196 -2.27 16.89 10.65
CA ASP A 196 -2.62 17.51 9.37
C ASP A 196 -4.01 17.07 8.88
N ALA A 197 -4.33 15.77 9.02
CA ALA A 197 -5.66 15.25 8.70
C ALA A 197 -6.76 15.87 9.57
N LEU A 198 -6.54 16.01 10.88
CA LEU A 198 -7.49 16.65 11.79
C LEU A 198 -7.69 18.14 11.46
N TYR A 199 -6.61 18.87 11.18
CA TYR A 199 -6.71 20.29 10.80
C TYR A 199 -7.50 20.48 9.51
N ASP A 200 -7.35 19.59 8.55
CA ASP A 200 -8.12 19.61 7.31
C ASP A 200 -9.62 19.34 7.54
N LEU A 201 -9.94 18.38 8.41
CA LEU A 201 -11.31 17.90 8.64
C LEU A 201 -12.10 18.71 9.67
N MET A 202 -11.44 19.33 10.65
CA MET A 202 -12.09 20.09 11.73
C MET A 202 -11.75 21.60 11.69
N GLY A 203 -10.61 21.96 11.12
CA GLY A 203 -10.04 23.31 11.22
C GLY A 203 -9.19 23.50 12.48
N PHE A 204 -8.14 24.32 12.36
CA PHE A 204 -7.12 24.54 13.40
C PHE A 204 -7.70 24.89 14.78
N ASP A 205 -8.52 25.94 14.87
CA ASP A 205 -9.07 26.41 16.15
C ASP A 205 -9.93 25.36 16.86
N ARG A 206 -10.66 24.54 16.10
CA ARG A 206 -11.49 23.46 16.67
C ARG A 206 -10.63 22.34 17.21
N VAL A 207 -9.59 21.95 16.48
CA VAL A 207 -8.64 20.92 16.92
C VAL A 207 -7.97 21.34 18.22
N THR A 208 -7.45 22.56 18.31
CA THR A 208 -6.82 23.09 19.53
C THR A 208 -7.78 23.03 20.73
N LYS A 209 -9.01 23.52 20.58
CA LYS A 209 -10.03 23.45 21.64
C LYS A 209 -10.39 22.02 22.03
N ALA A 210 -10.43 21.10 21.07
CA ALA A 210 -10.77 19.71 21.33
C ALA A 210 -9.63 18.98 22.09
N PHE A 211 -8.37 19.33 21.84
CA PHE A 211 -7.24 18.90 22.67
C PHE A 211 -7.33 19.45 24.10
N GLU A 212 -7.58 20.75 24.27
CA GLU A 212 -7.71 21.39 25.59
C GLU A 212 -8.83 20.75 26.44
N LYS A 213 -9.93 20.36 25.78
CA LYS A 213 -11.06 19.67 26.42
C LYS A 213 -10.84 18.17 26.65
N GLY A 214 -9.73 17.60 26.18
CA GLY A 214 -9.47 16.16 26.23
C GLY A 214 -10.37 15.31 25.31
N GLN A 215 -11.01 15.94 24.32
CA GLN A 215 -11.82 15.24 23.30
C GLN A 215 -10.95 14.67 22.17
N LEU A 216 -9.76 15.23 21.94
CA LEU A 216 -8.76 14.66 21.04
C LEU A 216 -7.53 14.24 21.85
N GLU A 217 -7.05 13.03 21.58
CA GLU A 217 -5.81 12.50 22.12
C GLU A 217 -5.00 11.88 20.99
N ILE A 218 -3.73 12.28 20.85
CA ILE A 218 -2.79 11.62 19.95
C ILE A 218 -1.62 11.12 20.79
N ALA A 219 -1.41 9.81 20.82
CA ALA A 219 -0.41 9.22 21.69
C ALA A 219 0.22 7.95 21.09
N PRO A 220 1.47 7.62 21.43
CA PRO A 220 2.11 6.38 21.00
C PRO A 220 1.35 5.14 21.50
N LEU A 221 1.43 4.02 20.77
CA LEU A 221 0.73 2.78 21.11
C LEU A 221 0.98 2.29 22.55
N ALA A 222 2.19 2.53 23.08
CA ALA A 222 2.56 2.16 24.44
C ALA A 222 1.64 2.76 25.52
N PHE A 223 1.04 3.92 25.27
CA PHE A 223 0.15 4.62 26.20
C PHE A 223 -1.23 3.98 26.30
N MET A 224 -1.56 3.02 25.42
CA MET A 224 -2.82 2.28 25.49
C MET A 224 -2.80 1.18 26.55
N ARG A 225 -1.61 0.81 27.07
CA ARG A 225 -1.47 -0.26 28.05
C ARG A 225 -2.21 0.08 29.35
N GLY A 226 -2.98 -0.89 29.85
CA GLY A 226 -3.72 -0.77 31.12
C GLY A 226 -4.95 0.15 31.05
N ARG A 227 -5.32 0.63 29.87
CA ARG A 227 -6.52 1.46 29.69
C ARG A 227 -7.73 0.62 29.28
N THR A 228 -8.91 1.14 29.55
CA THR A 228 -10.16 0.71 28.91
C THR A 228 -10.71 1.92 28.18
N LEU A 229 -10.90 1.79 26.88
CA LEU A 229 -11.29 2.88 25.99
C LEU A 229 -12.79 2.80 25.78
N ASN A 230 -13.57 3.36 26.70
CA ASN A 230 -15.02 3.50 26.60
C ASN A 230 -15.41 4.81 25.91
N HIS A 231 -16.56 4.81 25.22
CA HIS A 231 -17.16 5.95 24.54
C HIS A 231 -16.16 6.73 23.66
N ALA A 232 -15.25 6.02 22.99
CA ALA A 232 -14.16 6.60 22.23
C ALA A 232 -14.13 6.06 20.79
N PHE A 233 -13.74 6.92 19.85
CA PHE A 233 -13.35 6.48 18.52
C PHE A 233 -11.83 6.34 18.48
N VAL A 234 -11.33 5.12 18.33
CA VAL A 234 -9.91 4.79 18.45
C VAL A 234 -9.35 4.40 17.09
N ILE A 235 -8.28 5.05 16.63
CA ILE A 235 -7.60 4.71 15.38
C ILE A 235 -6.18 4.27 15.69
N LEU A 236 -5.83 3.04 15.32
CA LEU A 236 -4.46 2.57 15.28
C LEU A 236 -3.95 2.66 13.83
N ASP A 237 -3.09 3.64 13.57
CA ASP A 237 -2.48 3.84 12.26
C ASP A 237 -1.14 3.12 12.15
N GLU A 238 -0.78 2.73 10.93
CA GLU A 238 0.47 2.00 10.60
C GLU A 238 0.61 0.70 11.38
N ALA A 239 -0.51 -0.01 11.52
CA ALA A 239 -0.65 -1.21 12.30
C ALA A 239 0.27 -2.36 11.84
N GLN A 240 0.75 -2.33 10.59
CA GLN A 240 1.70 -3.32 10.07
C GLN A 240 2.99 -3.37 10.91
N ASN A 241 3.31 -2.27 11.60
CA ASN A 241 4.48 -2.17 12.45
C ASN A 241 4.22 -2.49 13.93
N THR A 242 3.11 -3.15 14.24
CA THR A 242 2.86 -3.74 15.56
C THR A 242 3.32 -5.18 15.60
N THR A 243 3.66 -5.69 16.78
CA THR A 243 3.81 -7.15 17.02
C THR A 243 2.45 -7.79 17.35
N PRO A 244 2.30 -9.12 17.25
CA PRO A 244 1.08 -9.82 17.67
C PRO A 244 0.68 -9.50 19.12
N GLU A 245 1.65 -9.42 20.03
CA GLU A 245 1.42 -9.06 21.43
C GLU A 245 0.91 -7.63 21.59
N GLN A 246 1.45 -6.68 20.81
CA GLN A 246 1.01 -5.29 20.82
C GLN A 246 -0.40 -5.14 20.23
N MET A 247 -0.69 -5.84 19.13
CA MET A 247 -2.01 -5.87 18.52
C MET A 247 -3.05 -6.45 19.48
N LYS A 248 -2.77 -7.60 20.09
CA LYS A 248 -3.62 -8.21 21.12
C LYS A 248 -3.79 -7.29 22.34
N MET A 249 -2.70 -6.67 22.79
CA MET A 249 -2.75 -5.70 23.90
C MET A 249 -3.71 -4.56 23.58
N PHE A 250 -3.63 -4.00 22.36
CA PHE A 250 -4.45 -2.89 21.89
C PHE A 250 -5.92 -3.25 21.71
N LEU A 251 -6.23 -4.32 20.96
CA LEU A 251 -7.61 -4.73 20.67
C LEU A 251 -8.39 -5.07 21.95
N THR A 252 -7.71 -5.62 22.97
CA THR A 252 -8.33 -5.89 24.28
C THR A 252 -8.55 -4.65 25.15
N ARG A 253 -8.20 -3.44 24.70
CA ARG A 253 -8.52 -2.18 25.41
C ARG A 253 -9.85 -1.58 24.96
N ILE A 254 -10.44 -2.05 23.86
CA ILE A 254 -11.68 -1.48 23.32
C ILE A 254 -12.84 -1.80 24.28
N GLY A 255 -13.48 -0.74 24.77
CA GLY A 255 -14.57 -0.80 25.74
C GLY A 255 -15.94 -0.51 25.13
N PHE A 256 -16.95 -0.37 25.98
CA PHE A 256 -18.34 -0.16 25.54
C PHE A 256 -18.54 1.21 24.89
N GLY A 257 -19.45 1.24 23.89
CA GLY A 257 -19.80 2.46 23.17
C GLY A 257 -18.64 3.05 22.36
N SER A 258 -17.61 2.25 22.09
CA SER A 258 -16.45 2.66 21.33
C SER A 258 -16.44 2.04 19.95
N LYS A 259 -15.79 2.73 19.02
CA LYS A 259 -15.46 2.18 17.69
C LYS A 259 -13.95 2.20 17.51
N CYS A 260 -13.43 1.19 16.85
CA CYS A 260 -12.01 1.04 16.59
C CYS A 260 -11.75 0.84 15.10
N VAL A 261 -10.78 1.58 14.58
CA VAL A 261 -10.29 1.39 13.21
C VAL A 261 -8.80 1.12 13.24
N VAL A 262 -8.39 0.03 12.59
CA VAL A 262 -6.98 -0.36 12.45
C VAL A 262 -6.59 -0.20 11.00
N THR A 263 -5.63 0.69 10.71
CA THR A 263 -5.14 0.95 9.35
C THR A 263 -3.70 0.51 9.19
N GLY A 264 -3.38 -0.07 8.04
CA GLY A 264 -2.00 -0.45 7.73
C GLY A 264 -1.77 -0.90 6.29
N ASP A 265 -0.51 -1.13 5.96
CA ASP A 265 -0.05 -1.60 4.65
C ASP A 265 0.89 -2.79 4.85
N THR A 266 0.45 -3.99 4.50
CA THR A 266 1.23 -5.23 4.68
C THR A 266 2.50 -5.28 3.83
N SER A 267 2.64 -4.44 2.81
CA SER A 267 3.89 -4.34 2.04
C SER A 267 4.95 -3.43 2.69
N GLN A 268 4.60 -2.67 3.74
CA GLN A 268 5.47 -1.69 4.39
C GLN A 268 5.78 -2.07 5.85
N ILE A 269 6.20 -3.32 6.07
CA ILE A 269 6.56 -3.82 7.40
C ILE A 269 8.00 -3.39 7.73
N ASP A 270 8.13 -2.45 8.66
CA ASP A 270 9.39 -1.89 9.15
C ASP A 270 9.92 -2.59 10.42
N LEU A 271 9.34 -3.74 10.77
CA LEU A 271 9.75 -4.51 11.95
C LEU A 271 11.15 -5.13 11.78
N PRO A 272 11.90 -5.32 12.89
CA PRO A 272 13.16 -6.04 12.87
C PRO A 272 13.05 -7.43 12.22
N ARG A 273 14.09 -7.84 11.51
CA ARG A 273 14.12 -9.15 10.82
C ARG A 273 13.80 -10.29 11.79
N GLY A 274 12.85 -11.13 11.40
CA GLY A 274 12.41 -12.29 12.18
C GLY A 274 11.22 -12.02 13.10
N MET A 275 10.74 -10.78 13.20
CA MET A 275 9.49 -10.47 13.89
C MET A 275 8.30 -10.54 12.92
N HIS A 276 7.21 -11.17 13.37
CA HIS A 276 5.95 -11.20 12.63
C HIS A 276 5.16 -9.91 12.88
N SER A 277 4.42 -9.48 11.85
CA SER A 277 3.51 -8.34 11.97
C SER A 277 2.23 -8.75 12.70
N GLY A 278 1.84 -7.98 13.70
CA GLY A 278 0.58 -8.14 14.42
C GLY A 278 -0.65 -7.84 13.57
N LEU A 279 -0.52 -7.00 12.53
CA LEU A 279 -1.61 -6.78 11.58
C LEU A 279 -1.90 -8.04 10.75
N VAL A 280 -0.85 -8.67 10.21
CA VAL A 280 -0.98 -9.90 9.41
C VAL A 280 -1.48 -11.05 10.28
N ASP A 281 -1.00 -11.15 11.52
CA ASP A 281 -1.47 -12.14 12.49
C ASP A 281 -2.95 -11.94 12.85
N ALA A 282 -3.35 -10.71 13.19
CA ALA A 282 -4.74 -10.40 13.54
C ALA A 282 -5.72 -10.62 12.39
N GLU A 283 -5.30 -10.35 11.14
CA GLU A 283 -6.11 -10.63 9.96
C GLU A 283 -6.47 -12.12 9.85
N GLN A 284 -5.58 -13.02 10.27
CA GLN A 284 -5.81 -14.47 10.24
C GLN A 284 -6.56 -14.95 11.49
N VAL A 285 -6.16 -14.46 12.67
CA VAL A 285 -6.70 -14.91 13.96
C VAL A 285 -8.12 -14.42 14.20
N LEU A 286 -8.49 -13.25 13.66
CA LEU A 286 -9.80 -12.63 13.86
C LEU A 286 -10.78 -12.91 12.71
N ASP A 287 -10.42 -13.80 11.79
CA ASP A 287 -11.33 -14.20 10.72
C ASP A 287 -12.58 -14.89 11.31
N GLY A 288 -13.75 -14.45 10.86
CA GLY A 288 -15.04 -14.95 11.36
C GLY A 288 -15.48 -14.46 12.74
N VAL A 289 -14.77 -13.51 13.37
CA VAL A 289 -15.22 -12.90 14.63
C VAL A 289 -16.31 -11.85 14.39
N ASP A 290 -17.48 -12.05 14.99
CA ASP A 290 -18.60 -11.11 14.89
C ASP A 290 -18.23 -9.70 15.39
N GLY A 291 -18.72 -8.68 14.69
CA GLY A 291 -18.45 -7.27 15.01
C GLY A 291 -17.08 -6.76 14.51
N ILE A 292 -16.30 -7.60 13.82
CA ILE A 292 -15.04 -7.23 13.17
C ILE A 292 -15.20 -7.28 11.64
N ALA A 293 -14.83 -6.20 10.95
CA ALA A 293 -14.81 -6.15 9.49
C ALA A 293 -13.40 -5.91 8.95
N VAL A 294 -13.04 -6.57 7.85
CA VAL A 294 -11.75 -6.37 7.17
C VAL A 294 -11.96 -5.91 5.73
N THR A 295 -11.49 -4.71 5.40
CA THR A 295 -11.51 -4.13 4.06
C THR A 295 -10.11 -4.08 3.48
N ARG A 296 -9.93 -4.75 2.34
CA ARG A 296 -8.65 -4.83 1.62
C ARG A 296 -8.69 -3.86 0.43
N PHE A 297 -7.82 -2.88 0.45
CA PHE A 297 -7.58 -1.96 -0.64
C PHE A 297 -6.51 -2.47 -1.57
N ASN A 298 -6.62 -2.11 -2.84
CA ASN A 298 -5.63 -2.43 -3.86
C ASN A 298 -5.14 -1.15 -4.56
N ARG A 299 -4.34 -1.28 -5.62
CA ARG A 299 -3.81 -0.14 -6.38
C ARG A 299 -4.90 0.66 -7.11
N THR A 300 -6.04 0.05 -7.47
CA THR A 300 -7.15 0.76 -8.14
C THR A 300 -7.90 1.69 -7.19
N ASP A 301 -7.74 1.51 -5.89
CA ASP A 301 -8.32 2.40 -4.87
C ASP A 301 -7.47 3.63 -4.56
N VAL A 302 -6.30 3.77 -5.20
CA VAL A 302 -5.38 4.88 -4.98
C VAL A 302 -5.88 6.10 -5.73
N VAL A 303 -6.32 7.12 -4.99
CA VAL A 303 -6.77 8.38 -5.58
C VAL A 303 -5.77 9.47 -5.26
N ARG A 304 -4.89 9.74 -6.24
CA ARG A 304 -3.86 10.77 -6.18
C ARG A 304 -4.05 11.81 -7.27
N HIS A 305 -3.41 12.95 -7.10
CA HIS A 305 -3.36 13.96 -8.16
C HIS A 305 -2.74 13.36 -9.44
N PRO A 306 -3.27 13.63 -10.66
CA PRO A 306 -2.79 13.01 -11.90
C PRO A 306 -1.30 13.19 -12.17
N LEU A 307 -0.73 14.34 -11.79
CA LEU A 307 0.73 14.56 -11.87
C LEU A 307 1.51 13.59 -10.96
N VAL A 308 1.04 13.37 -9.73
CA VAL A 308 1.70 12.45 -8.79
C VAL A 308 1.59 11.01 -9.31
N ALA A 309 0.44 10.62 -9.87
CA ALA A 309 0.29 9.30 -10.50
C ALA A 309 1.30 9.10 -11.65
N ARG A 310 1.46 10.09 -12.54
CA ARG A 310 2.48 10.04 -13.61
C ARG A 310 3.90 9.98 -13.09
N ILE A 311 4.22 10.69 -12.01
CA ILE A 311 5.55 10.61 -11.38
C ILE A 311 5.79 9.21 -10.83
N VAL A 312 4.84 8.64 -10.08
CA VAL A 312 4.96 7.28 -9.53
C VAL A 312 5.16 6.27 -10.66
N GLN A 313 4.35 6.35 -11.72
CA GLN A 313 4.48 5.46 -12.88
C GLN A 313 5.88 5.55 -13.51
N ALA A 314 6.44 6.75 -13.67
CA ALA A 314 7.77 6.91 -14.25
C ALA A 314 8.90 6.29 -13.41
N TYR A 315 8.75 6.23 -12.08
CA TYR A 315 9.68 5.52 -11.21
C TYR A 315 9.44 4.00 -11.26
N GLU A 316 8.19 3.55 -11.24
CA GLU A 316 7.86 2.13 -11.36
C GLU A 316 8.37 1.53 -12.68
N ASP A 317 8.21 2.25 -13.81
CA ASP A 317 8.71 1.83 -15.12
C ASP A 317 10.24 1.64 -15.12
N ARG A 318 10.96 2.57 -14.47
CA ARG A 318 12.42 2.50 -14.33
C ARG A 318 12.84 1.33 -13.43
N ASP A 319 12.19 1.15 -12.29
CA ASP A 319 12.52 0.08 -11.34
C ASP A 319 12.23 -1.30 -11.97
N GLU A 320 11.16 -1.42 -12.75
CA GLU A 320 10.87 -2.62 -13.54
C GLU A 320 11.93 -2.88 -14.62
N GLU A 321 12.38 -1.84 -15.33
CA GLU A 321 13.44 -1.97 -16.33
C GLU A 321 14.75 -2.44 -15.68
N GLN A 322 15.13 -1.85 -14.54
CA GLN A 322 16.30 -2.28 -13.78
C GLN A 322 16.18 -3.72 -13.28
N ALA A 323 15.02 -4.12 -12.75
CA ALA A 323 14.79 -5.49 -12.32
C ALA A 323 14.87 -6.49 -13.48
N ARG A 324 14.38 -6.12 -14.67
CA ARG A 324 14.48 -6.95 -15.89
C ARG A 324 15.93 -7.06 -16.38
N GLU A 325 16.69 -5.97 -16.32
CA GLU A 325 18.12 -5.97 -16.66
C GLU A 325 18.92 -6.85 -15.68
N GLU A 326 18.68 -6.73 -14.39
CA GLU A 326 19.31 -7.56 -13.36
C GLU A 326 18.95 -9.04 -13.54
N ALA A 327 17.68 -9.35 -13.80
CA ALA A 327 17.25 -10.72 -14.08
C ALA A 327 17.91 -11.30 -15.35
N ARG A 328 18.04 -10.50 -16.42
CA ARG A 328 18.75 -10.92 -17.65
C ARG A 328 20.24 -11.14 -17.38
N ALA A 329 20.88 -10.27 -16.61
CA ALA A 329 22.28 -10.41 -16.23
C ALA A 329 22.50 -11.65 -15.34
N GLN A 330 21.57 -11.93 -14.42
CA GLN A 330 21.58 -13.12 -13.58
C GLN A 330 21.46 -14.39 -14.41
N GLN A 331 20.50 -14.44 -15.35
CA GLN A 331 20.31 -15.56 -16.26
C GLN A 331 21.52 -15.80 -17.18
N ALA A 332 22.13 -14.72 -17.69
CA ALA A 332 23.35 -14.82 -18.50
C ALA A 332 24.52 -15.42 -17.70
N ARG A 333 24.71 -14.97 -16.45
CA ARG A 333 25.73 -15.53 -15.53
C ARG A 333 25.45 -17.01 -15.22
N GLU A 334 24.20 -17.37 -14.94
CA GLU A 334 23.81 -18.75 -14.66
C GLU A 334 24.04 -19.67 -15.88
N ALA A 335 23.75 -19.19 -17.09
CA ALA A 335 24.01 -19.91 -18.33
C ALA A 335 25.52 -20.11 -18.58
N GLU A 336 26.33 -19.08 -18.34
CA GLU A 336 27.80 -19.16 -18.46
C GLU A 336 28.38 -20.16 -17.46
N PHE A 337 27.96 -20.11 -16.19
CA PHE A 337 28.34 -21.10 -15.19
C PHE A 337 27.88 -22.52 -15.53
N ALA A 338 26.70 -22.69 -16.13
CA ALA A 338 26.22 -23.99 -16.58
C ALA A 338 27.09 -24.57 -17.70
N MET A 339 27.48 -23.73 -18.68
CA MET A 339 28.38 -24.15 -19.76
C MET A 339 29.77 -24.54 -19.24
N GLU A 340 30.37 -23.74 -18.34
CA GLU A 340 31.67 -24.09 -17.73
C GLU A 340 31.61 -25.42 -16.95
N ARG A 341 30.50 -25.69 -16.27
CA ARG A 341 30.30 -26.95 -15.53
C ARG A 341 30.19 -28.14 -16.48
N GLU A 342 29.47 -27.99 -17.59
CA GLU A 342 29.33 -29.04 -18.60
C GLU A 342 30.68 -29.30 -19.30
N GLU A 343 31.45 -28.25 -19.61
CA GLU A 343 32.79 -28.37 -20.20
C GLU A 343 33.77 -29.08 -19.25
N ARG A 344 33.78 -28.71 -17.95
CA ARG A 344 34.58 -29.41 -16.94
C ARG A 344 34.18 -30.89 -16.81
N ARG A 345 32.89 -31.19 -16.88
CA ARG A 345 32.37 -32.56 -16.82
C ARG A 345 32.82 -33.38 -18.04
N LEU A 346 32.71 -32.83 -19.25
CA LEU A 346 33.16 -33.48 -20.48
C LEU A 346 34.67 -33.72 -20.46
N ARG A 347 35.45 -32.72 -20.01
CA ARG A 347 36.91 -32.85 -19.87
C ARG A 347 37.30 -33.91 -18.85
N ALA A 348 36.56 -34.03 -17.75
CA ALA A 348 36.76 -35.08 -16.76
C ALA A 348 36.44 -36.48 -17.32
N ILE A 349 35.40 -36.62 -18.15
CA ILE A 349 35.07 -37.88 -18.83
C ILE A 349 36.18 -38.26 -19.81
N GLN A 350 36.65 -37.33 -20.64
CA GLN A 350 37.73 -37.58 -21.59
C GLN A 350 39.04 -37.98 -20.90
N LEU A 351 39.41 -37.34 -19.78
CA LEU A 351 40.57 -37.72 -18.98
C LEU A 351 40.44 -39.14 -18.43
N ARG A 352 39.23 -39.54 -18.03
CA ARG A 352 38.95 -40.88 -17.49
C ARG A 352 39.01 -41.95 -18.58
N GLU A 353 38.49 -41.67 -19.78
CA GLU A 353 38.58 -42.55 -20.94
C GLU A 353 40.02 -42.66 -21.47
N ALA A 354 40.77 -41.57 -21.49
CA ALA A 354 42.17 -41.57 -21.89
C ALA A 354 43.04 -42.39 -20.92
N SER A 355 42.76 -42.31 -19.60
CA SER A 355 43.43 -43.15 -18.60
C SER A 355 43.07 -44.62 -18.76
N ALA A 356 41.81 -44.95 -19.09
CA ALA A 356 41.37 -46.33 -19.31
C ALA A 356 41.99 -46.98 -20.58
N ARG A 357 42.33 -46.18 -21.60
CA ARG A 357 43.03 -46.69 -22.81
C ARG A 357 44.51 -46.96 -22.58
N PHE A 358 45.12 -46.41 -21.53
CA PHE A 358 46.52 -46.67 -21.17
C PHE A 358 46.70 -47.92 -20.30
N ASP A 359 45.61 -48.50 -19.78
CA ASP A 359 45.66 -49.73 -18.96
C ASP A 359 45.58 -51.04 -19.80
N ASP A 360 45.55 -50.95 -21.13
CA ASP A 360 45.40 -52.10 -22.06
C ASP A 360 46.71 -52.51 -22.78
N GLU A 361 47.87 -51.99 -22.34
CA GLU A 361 49.18 -52.44 -22.81
C GLU A 361 49.70 -53.57 -21.90
N PRO A 362 50.10 -54.75 -22.42
CA PRO A 362 50.51 -55.86 -21.59
C PRO A 362 51.83 -55.52 -20.86
N ALA A 363 51.77 -55.56 -19.54
CA ALA A 363 52.93 -55.32 -18.68
C ALA A 363 54.13 -56.22 -19.08
N PRO A 364 55.34 -55.67 -19.27
CA PRO A 364 56.51 -56.50 -19.51
C PRO A 364 56.88 -57.28 -18.24
N ALA A 365 57.31 -58.53 -18.45
CA ALA A 365 57.58 -59.53 -17.42
C ALA A 365 58.59 -59.07 -16.35
N PRO A 366 58.49 -59.57 -15.09
CA PRO A 366 59.31 -59.09 -13.98
C PRO A 366 60.75 -59.62 -14.09
N ALA A 367 61.73 -58.70 -14.10
CA ALA A 367 63.14 -59.01 -13.92
C ALA A 367 63.49 -59.14 -12.42
N LYS A 368 64.34 -60.13 -12.11
CA LYS A 368 64.78 -60.57 -10.77
C LYS A 368 65.51 -59.48 -9.94
N PRO A 369 65.53 -59.61 -8.60
CA PRO A 369 66.04 -58.57 -7.71
C PRO A 369 67.56 -58.65 -7.54
N ALA A 370 68.22 -57.49 -7.51
CA ALA A 370 69.59 -57.33 -7.01
C ALA A 370 69.63 -56.30 -5.88
N ALA A 371 70.32 -56.69 -4.81
CA ALA A 371 70.30 -56.07 -3.48
C ALA A 371 71.22 -54.85 -3.34
N LYS A 372 70.90 -53.94 -2.41
CA LYS A 372 71.84 -53.45 -1.36
C LYS A 372 71.13 -52.66 -0.22
N LYS A 373 71.58 -52.98 1.00
CA LYS A 373 71.29 -52.47 2.36
C LYS A 373 71.85 -51.03 2.60
N PRO A 374 71.77 -50.46 3.83
CA PRO A 374 70.63 -50.26 4.74
C PRO A 374 70.52 -48.79 5.23
N ALA A 375 69.32 -48.32 5.59
CA ALA A 375 69.14 -47.07 6.34
C ALA A 375 68.79 -47.36 7.82
N ALA A 376 69.49 -46.69 8.75
CA ALA A 376 69.31 -46.83 10.19
C ALA A 376 68.66 -45.58 10.82
N LYS A 377 67.69 -45.86 11.72
CA LYS A 377 67.20 -45.11 12.91
C LYS A 377 66.38 -43.80 12.76
N LYS A 378 65.04 -43.97 12.96
CA LYS A 378 64.12 -43.47 14.04
C LYS A 378 64.10 -41.97 14.46
N PRO A 379 63.03 -41.44 15.15
CA PRO A 379 61.76 -42.07 15.59
C PRO A 379 60.47 -41.25 15.31
N ALA A 380 59.34 -41.86 15.67
CA ALA A 380 57.98 -41.35 15.61
C ALA A 380 57.65 -40.23 16.62
N ALA A 381 56.67 -39.39 16.28
CA ALA A 381 55.93 -38.57 17.22
C ALA A 381 54.44 -38.50 16.84
N LYS A 382 53.62 -38.46 17.88
CA LYS A 382 52.18 -38.71 17.94
C LYS A 382 51.31 -37.54 17.47
N GLN A 383 50.06 -37.88 17.16
CA GLN A 383 48.90 -37.02 16.96
C GLN A 383 48.80 -35.87 17.97
N SER A 384 48.40 -34.68 17.50
CA SER A 384 47.69 -33.71 18.31
C SER A 384 46.63 -32.98 17.48
N VAL A 385 45.44 -32.86 18.09
CA VAL A 385 44.21 -32.26 17.57
C VAL A 385 44.35 -30.73 17.66
N ALA A 386 44.12 -30.01 16.56
CA ALA A 386 44.08 -28.55 16.56
C ALA A 386 42.65 -28.03 16.29
N ARG A 387 42.07 -27.45 17.34
CA ARG A 387 40.86 -26.61 17.30
C ARG A 387 41.09 -25.41 16.37
N LYS A 388 40.16 -25.13 15.45
CA LYS A 388 40.19 -23.93 14.61
C LYS A 388 39.45 -22.79 15.33
N ALA A 389 40.21 -21.83 15.84
CA ALA A 389 39.70 -20.58 16.38
C ALA A 389 39.23 -19.65 15.25
N VAL A 390 38.06 -19.04 15.43
CA VAL A 390 37.50 -17.99 14.57
C VAL A 390 38.25 -16.69 14.83
N ALA A 391 39.05 -16.24 13.87
CA ALA A 391 39.71 -14.94 13.89
C ALA A 391 38.85 -13.89 13.17
N LYS A 392 38.58 -12.82 13.90
CA LYS A 392 37.79 -11.63 13.57
C LYS A 392 38.45 -10.83 12.43
N ALA A 393 37.66 -10.39 11.45
CA ALA A 393 38.08 -9.50 10.37
C ALA A 393 38.43 -8.08 10.90
N PRO A 394 39.38 -7.36 10.28
CA PRO A 394 39.78 -6.02 10.72
C PRO A 394 38.81 -4.94 10.23
N ALA A 395 38.58 -3.95 11.10
CA ALA A 395 37.76 -2.78 10.86
C ALA A 395 38.39 -1.79 9.87
N VAL A 396 37.61 -1.34 8.89
CA VAL A 396 37.94 -0.26 7.96
C VAL A 396 37.83 1.08 8.70
N LYS A 397 38.96 1.79 8.87
CA LYS A 397 39.00 3.18 9.35
C LYS A 397 38.54 4.11 8.21
N LYS A 398 37.42 4.82 8.40
CA LYS A 398 37.05 5.98 7.57
C LYS A 398 37.92 7.20 7.91
N PRO A 399 38.29 8.04 6.93
CA PRO A 399 39.10 9.24 7.16
C PRO A 399 38.29 10.35 7.84
N ALA A 400 38.93 11.06 8.77
CA ALA A 400 38.38 12.18 9.51
C ALA A 400 38.23 13.42 8.60
N ILE A 401 37.00 13.91 8.47
CA ILE A 401 36.71 15.22 7.90
C ILE A 401 36.92 16.27 9.00
N LYS A 402 37.89 17.16 8.79
CA LYS A 402 38.17 18.33 9.65
C LYS A 402 36.97 19.29 9.62
N LYS A 403 36.37 19.55 10.78
CA LYS A 403 35.46 20.67 11.00
C LYS A 403 36.21 22.00 10.82
N PRO A 404 35.70 22.99 10.07
CA PRO A 404 36.22 24.34 10.13
C PRO A 404 35.78 25.02 11.44
N ALA A 405 36.71 25.77 12.02
CA ALA A 405 36.55 26.48 13.28
C ALA A 405 35.45 27.55 13.21
N ALA A 406 34.64 27.62 14.27
CA ALA A 406 33.69 28.70 14.50
C ALA A 406 34.43 30.03 14.72
N LYS A 407 34.08 31.04 13.92
CA LYS A 407 34.42 32.45 14.19
C LYS A 407 33.49 32.97 15.32
N PRO A 408 33.99 33.78 16.25
CA PRO A 408 33.15 34.40 17.28
C PRO A 408 32.26 35.49 16.66
N ALA A 409 30.99 35.46 17.05
CA ALA A 409 30.01 36.50 16.70
C ALA A 409 30.44 37.84 17.29
N ARG A 410 30.58 38.85 16.42
CA ARG A 410 30.70 40.25 16.82
C ARG A 410 29.37 40.69 17.45
N LYS A 411 29.47 41.25 18.66
CA LYS A 411 28.45 42.13 19.24
C LYS A 411 28.16 43.27 18.27
N GLY A 412 26.90 43.38 17.84
CA GLY A 412 26.34 44.54 17.16
C GLY A 412 25.18 45.06 17.99
N VAL A 413 25.30 46.31 18.41
CA VAL A 413 24.36 47.12 19.18
C VAL A 413 23.51 47.95 18.21
N ALA A 414 22.31 48.34 18.66
CA ALA A 414 21.36 49.31 18.08
C ALA A 414 20.47 48.77 16.93
N ARG A 415 19.17 49.06 16.87
CA ARG A 415 18.35 50.09 17.53
C ARG A 415 16.89 49.63 17.54
#